data_AF-A0A2V7PRI8-F1
#
_entry.id   AF-A0A2V7PRI8-F1
#
_cell.length_a   1.000
_cell.length_b   1.000
_cell.length_c   1.000
_cell.angle_alpha   90.00
_cell.angle_beta   90.00
_cell.angle_gamma   90.00
#
_symmetry.space_group_name_H-M   'P 1'
#
loop_
_entity.id
_entity.type
_entity.pdbx_description
1 polymer ?
#
loop_
_entity_poly.entity_id
_entity_poly.type
_entity_poly.pdbx_seq_one_letter_code
_entity_poly.pdbx_strand_id
1 'polypeptide(L)'
;MNLLRRHPVAIALVLLLLATAIHPLSPLVDAVTGSVPGDADLDRPILYVMFAPLSNILDALTFFSTARAEWALTVWILLLAAWGALRRWETPLPWRRRTERALIGPGVLIGLAIAAVLLPRPVPRLTTAEDAGTVIDYHAHTSASHDGRPGWSLAKLADWHARQGFEATYVTDHNLVYDGSLPPPGTSISLLPGVEWSVYRQHVVAIGPVEPLPRDSFGGSTERMVRIFAAIERQGGLSIASLPEYWRNHWDDLGAFVVAGVDGFEIVNCAPKALAFPTERRRAVLTLAGSHDLLVVGASDNHGWGKVTCVWNVSRPGAQGFHTNRVFARPLALLQGDWLPWTAPVTQPWFMLRSLTWSERASWLTWVLVILLYRALPRREGQAAGLGILARSIWRRPRKAPVPDETPT
;
A
#
# COMPACT_ATOMS: atom_id res chain seq x y z
N MET A 1 -10.72 13.55 -37.57
CA MET A 1 -10.88 14.82 -36.81
C MET A 1 -11.93 14.81 -35.68
N ASN A 2 -12.95 13.92 -35.64
CA ASN A 2 -14.04 14.03 -34.64
C ASN A 2 -13.83 13.26 -33.30
N LEU A 3 -12.81 12.40 -33.19
CA LEU A 3 -12.48 11.67 -31.94
C LEU A 3 -11.90 12.60 -30.85
N LEU A 4 -11.03 13.54 -31.26
CA LEU A 4 -10.39 14.51 -30.36
C LEU A 4 -11.39 15.39 -29.60
N ARG A 5 -12.42 15.88 -30.31
CA ARG A 5 -13.50 16.68 -29.69
C ARG A 5 -14.47 15.86 -28.85
N ARG A 6 -14.70 14.58 -29.19
CA ARG A 6 -15.70 13.74 -28.54
C ARG A 6 -15.22 13.11 -27.23
N HIS A 7 -13.91 12.83 -27.10
CA HIS A 7 -13.37 12.11 -25.94
C HIS A 7 -12.08 12.73 -25.35
N PRO A 8 -12.07 14.03 -25.01
CA PRO A 8 -10.85 14.74 -24.59
C PRO A 8 -10.15 14.10 -23.37
N VAL A 9 -10.92 13.57 -22.41
CA VAL A 9 -10.36 12.89 -21.21
C VAL A 9 -9.58 11.64 -21.57
N ALA A 10 -10.08 10.83 -22.52
CA ALA A 10 -9.39 9.60 -22.92
C ALA A 10 -8.06 9.91 -23.61
N ILE A 11 -8.03 10.97 -24.44
CA ILE A 11 -6.81 11.42 -25.10
C ILE A 11 -5.83 12.02 -24.11
N ALA A 12 -6.29 12.85 -23.16
CA ALA A 12 -5.45 13.37 -22.10
C ALA A 12 -4.83 12.21 -21.29
N LEU A 13 -5.59 11.17 -20.99
CA LEU A 13 -5.08 9.99 -20.29
C LEU A 13 -4.04 9.23 -21.13
N VAL A 14 -4.25 9.04 -22.43
CA VAL A 14 -3.26 8.44 -23.33
C VAL A 14 -1.98 9.27 -23.36
N LEU A 15 -2.08 10.58 -23.51
CA LEU A 15 -0.94 11.49 -23.51
C LEU A 15 -0.18 11.43 -22.18
N LEU A 16 -0.88 11.39 -21.04
CA LEU A 16 -0.26 11.24 -19.73
C LEU A 16 0.45 9.89 -19.57
N LEU A 17 -0.15 8.80 -20.05
CA LEU A 17 0.46 7.46 -20.03
C LEU A 17 1.76 7.41 -20.84
N LEU A 18 1.80 8.10 -21.98
CA LEU A 18 3.00 8.20 -22.83
C LEU A 18 4.04 9.16 -22.24
N ALA A 19 3.62 10.33 -21.76
CA ALA A 19 4.52 11.33 -21.18
C ALA A 19 5.23 10.81 -19.92
N THR A 20 4.50 10.10 -19.05
CA THR A 20 5.07 9.52 -17.83
C THR A 20 6.00 8.33 -18.10
N ALA A 21 5.97 7.75 -19.31
CA ALA A 21 6.90 6.71 -19.73
C ALA A 21 8.29 7.25 -20.10
N ILE A 22 8.41 8.57 -20.33
CA ILE A 22 9.71 9.22 -20.64
C ILE A 22 10.58 9.29 -19.37
N HIS A 23 9.96 9.48 -18.21
CA HIS A 23 10.63 9.56 -16.92
C HIS A 23 9.97 8.61 -15.90
N PRO A 24 10.09 7.29 -16.08
CA PRO A 24 9.45 6.34 -15.19
C PRO A 24 10.04 6.43 -13.77
N LEU A 25 9.28 6.01 -12.77
CA LEU A 25 9.83 5.63 -11.48
C LEU A 25 10.24 4.16 -11.56
N SER A 26 11.37 3.83 -10.98
CA SER A 26 11.79 2.43 -10.84
C SER A 26 10.76 1.64 -10.03
N PRO A 27 10.52 0.35 -10.33
CA PRO A 27 9.61 -0.47 -9.54
C PRO A 27 10.01 -0.57 -8.06
N LEU A 28 11.32 -0.69 -7.82
CA LEU A 28 11.96 -0.80 -6.53
C LEU A 28 13.20 0.09 -6.48
N VAL A 29 13.53 0.53 -5.27
CA VAL A 29 14.82 1.11 -4.92
C VAL A 29 15.30 0.50 -3.61
N ASP A 30 16.60 0.39 -3.44
CA ASP A 30 17.21 0.17 -2.14
C ASP A 30 17.14 1.49 -1.35
N ALA A 31 16.41 1.50 -0.24
CA ALA A 31 16.16 2.67 0.58
C ALA A 31 17.41 3.16 1.33
N VAL A 32 18.44 2.32 1.46
CA VAL A 32 19.73 2.67 2.05
C VAL A 32 20.58 3.44 1.04
N THR A 33 20.69 2.93 -0.19
CA THR A 33 21.59 3.50 -1.22
C THR A 33 20.89 4.46 -2.19
N GLY A 34 19.57 4.40 -2.29
CA GLY A 34 18.76 5.10 -3.30
C GLY A 34 18.87 4.51 -4.71
N SER A 35 19.63 3.42 -4.89
CA SER A 35 19.86 2.80 -6.20
C SER A 35 18.77 1.78 -6.56
N VAL A 36 18.64 1.47 -7.84
CA VAL A 36 17.76 0.39 -8.31
C VAL A 36 18.48 -0.95 -8.08
N PRO A 37 17.86 -1.93 -7.40
CA PRO A 37 18.49 -3.23 -7.21
C PRO A 37 18.63 -3.97 -8.55
N GLY A 38 19.81 -4.55 -8.81
CA GLY A 38 20.06 -5.35 -10.02
C GLY A 38 19.65 -6.82 -9.91
N ASP A 39 19.32 -7.27 -8.71
CA ASP A 39 19.11 -8.67 -8.31
C ASP A 39 17.75 -8.90 -7.63
N ALA A 40 16.85 -7.92 -7.70
CA ALA A 40 15.48 -8.02 -7.18
C ALA A 40 14.51 -7.25 -8.07
N ASP A 41 13.31 -7.79 -8.26
CA ASP A 41 12.21 -7.16 -9.00
C ASP A 41 10.86 -7.58 -8.39
N LEU A 42 9.79 -7.01 -8.92
CA LEU A 42 8.42 -7.36 -8.59
C LEU A 42 7.82 -8.27 -9.67
N ASP A 43 7.57 -9.52 -9.34
CA ASP A 43 6.72 -10.37 -10.16
C ASP A 43 5.26 -9.90 -10.07
N ARG A 44 4.60 -9.80 -11.21
CA ARG A 44 3.26 -9.24 -11.36
C ARG A 44 2.34 -10.29 -11.95
N PRO A 45 1.38 -10.83 -11.15
CA PRO A 45 0.44 -11.81 -11.65
C PRO A 45 -0.32 -11.30 -12.88
N ILE A 46 -0.63 -12.17 -13.85
CA ILE A 46 -1.31 -11.80 -15.10
C ILE A 46 -2.62 -11.03 -14.82
N LEU A 47 -3.40 -11.46 -13.82
CA LEU A 47 -4.63 -10.77 -13.44
C LEU A 47 -4.38 -9.36 -12.88
N TYR A 48 -3.26 -9.12 -12.20
CA TYR A 48 -2.87 -7.77 -11.78
C TYR A 48 -2.65 -6.88 -13.00
N VAL A 49 -1.89 -7.37 -14.00
CA VAL A 49 -1.55 -6.63 -15.23
C VAL A 49 -2.79 -6.43 -16.10
N MET A 50 -3.61 -7.46 -16.29
CA MET A 50 -4.85 -7.38 -17.08
C MET A 50 -5.81 -6.32 -16.53
N PHE A 51 -5.87 -6.17 -15.20
CA PHE A 51 -6.67 -5.15 -14.53
C PHE A 51 -5.82 -3.98 -13.99
N ALA A 52 -4.67 -3.71 -14.61
CA ALA A 52 -3.74 -2.66 -14.20
C ALA A 52 -4.43 -1.32 -13.85
N PRO A 53 -5.40 -0.80 -14.63
CA PRO A 53 -6.09 0.43 -14.25
C PRO A 53 -6.69 0.43 -12.84
N LEU A 54 -7.38 -0.65 -12.48
CA LEU A 54 -7.94 -0.78 -11.14
C LEU A 54 -6.82 -1.06 -10.13
N SER A 55 -5.96 -2.04 -10.42
CA SER A 55 -4.91 -2.49 -9.51
C SER A 55 -3.94 -1.36 -9.11
N ASN A 56 -3.49 -0.56 -10.07
CA ASN A 56 -2.56 0.53 -9.81
C ASN A 56 -3.22 1.68 -9.04
N ILE A 57 -4.49 2.00 -9.31
CA ILE A 57 -5.24 2.99 -8.53
C ILE A 57 -5.34 2.53 -7.07
N LEU A 58 -5.73 1.28 -6.83
CA LEU A 58 -5.88 0.76 -5.47
C LEU A 58 -4.52 0.70 -4.73
N ASP A 59 -3.42 0.38 -5.42
CA ASP A 59 -2.07 0.44 -4.83
C ASP A 59 -1.69 1.88 -4.47
N ALA A 60 -1.92 2.84 -5.38
CA ALA A 60 -1.62 4.24 -5.12
C ALA A 60 -2.46 4.84 -4.00
N LEU A 61 -3.72 4.42 -3.83
CA LEU A 61 -4.54 4.80 -2.68
C LEU A 61 -4.03 4.20 -1.36
N THR A 62 -3.34 3.06 -1.42
CA THR A 62 -2.76 2.41 -0.23
C THR A 62 -1.53 3.18 0.27
N PHE A 63 -0.73 3.74 -0.63
CA PHE A 63 0.53 4.42 -0.30
C PHE A 63 0.37 5.92 -0.10
N PHE A 64 -0.65 6.35 0.64
CA PHE A 64 -0.74 7.72 1.10
C PHE A 64 -0.21 7.86 2.52
N SER A 65 0.52 8.94 2.78
CA SER A 65 0.61 9.42 4.16
C SER A 65 -0.73 10.03 4.60
N THR A 66 -1.01 10.03 5.90
CA THR A 66 -2.31 10.49 6.44
C THR A 66 -2.71 11.87 5.90
N ALA A 67 -1.83 12.87 6.03
CA ALA A 67 -2.12 14.23 5.57
C ALA A 67 -2.34 14.30 4.04
N ARG A 68 -1.59 13.52 3.26
CA ARG A 68 -1.76 13.47 1.80
C ARG A 68 -3.07 12.80 1.40
N ALA A 69 -3.50 11.76 2.12
CA ALA A 69 -4.82 11.14 1.93
C ALA A 69 -5.96 12.14 2.18
N GLU A 70 -5.89 12.88 3.30
CA GLU A 70 -6.91 13.88 3.66
C GLU A 70 -7.06 14.96 2.60
N TRP A 71 -5.95 15.52 2.11
CA TRP A 71 -5.95 16.52 1.04
C TRP A 71 -6.45 15.95 -0.29
N ALA A 72 -5.96 14.76 -0.69
CA ALA A 72 -6.38 14.11 -1.92
C ALA A 72 -7.89 13.83 -1.92
N LEU A 73 -8.41 13.24 -0.84
CA LEU A 73 -9.84 12.91 -0.71
C LEU A 73 -10.69 14.17 -0.67
N THR A 74 -10.34 15.15 0.17
CA THR A 74 -11.11 16.40 0.30
C THR A 74 -11.23 17.12 -1.04
N VAL A 75 -10.10 17.35 -1.71
CA VAL A 75 -10.09 18.08 -2.98
C VAL A 75 -10.84 17.32 -4.07
N TRP A 76 -10.61 16.01 -4.23
CA TRP A 76 -11.29 15.24 -5.27
C TRP A 76 -12.79 15.07 -4.99
N ILE A 77 -13.22 14.91 -3.73
CA ILE A 77 -14.64 14.91 -3.36
C ILE A 77 -15.30 16.22 -3.81
N LEU A 78 -14.70 17.37 -3.46
CA LEU A 78 -15.26 18.68 -3.80
C LEU A 78 -15.28 18.91 -5.32
N LEU A 79 -14.20 18.58 -6.02
CA LEU A 79 -14.12 18.74 -7.48
C LEU A 79 -15.12 17.85 -8.21
N LEU A 80 -15.26 16.59 -7.80
CA LEU A 80 -16.20 15.65 -8.42
C LEU A 80 -17.65 16.01 -8.11
N ALA A 81 -17.94 16.49 -6.89
CA ALA A 81 -19.26 17.00 -6.53
C ALA A 81 -19.63 18.25 -7.33
N ALA A 82 -18.72 19.22 -7.39
CA ALA A 82 -18.90 20.43 -8.19
C ALA A 82 -19.07 20.10 -9.68
N TRP A 83 -18.26 19.19 -10.22
CA TRP A 83 -18.40 18.72 -11.60
C TRP A 83 -19.77 18.08 -11.87
N GLY A 84 -20.25 17.22 -10.96
CA GLY A 84 -21.58 16.59 -11.05
C GLY A 84 -22.72 17.60 -10.99
N ALA A 85 -22.59 18.64 -10.14
CA ALA A 85 -23.60 19.67 -9.92
C ALA A 85 -23.65 20.75 -11.03
N LEU A 86 -22.48 21.17 -11.53
CA LEU A 86 -22.32 22.36 -12.40
C LEU A 86 -22.28 22.04 -13.89
N ARG A 87 -22.12 20.78 -14.28
CA ARG A 87 -22.07 20.38 -15.69
C ARG A 87 -23.29 20.94 -16.44
N ARG A 88 -23.08 21.65 -17.55
CA ARG A 88 -24.17 22.24 -18.34
C ARG A 88 -25.04 21.14 -18.93
N TRP A 89 -26.35 21.33 -18.82
CA TRP A 89 -27.36 20.39 -19.30
C TRP A 89 -28.29 21.11 -20.27
N GLU A 90 -28.66 20.41 -21.35
CA GLU A 90 -29.61 20.91 -22.35
C GLU A 90 -31.01 21.12 -21.76
N THR A 91 -31.34 20.41 -20.67
CA THR A 91 -32.59 20.57 -19.93
C THR A 91 -32.33 20.86 -18.44
N PRO A 92 -33.08 21.80 -17.82
CA PRO A 92 -33.00 22.04 -16.38
C PRO A 92 -33.37 20.77 -15.63
N LEU A 93 -32.46 20.27 -14.80
CA LEU A 93 -32.70 19.10 -13.97
C LEU A 93 -33.39 19.50 -12.65
N PRO A 94 -34.32 18.69 -12.13
CA PRO A 94 -34.84 18.86 -10.78
C PRO A 94 -33.72 18.72 -9.75
N TRP A 95 -33.86 19.42 -8.62
CA TRP A 95 -32.84 19.48 -7.56
C TRP A 95 -32.36 18.09 -7.12
N ARG A 96 -33.29 17.12 -6.98
CA ARG A 96 -32.97 15.73 -6.60
C ARG A 96 -31.98 15.07 -7.56
N ARG A 97 -32.18 15.21 -8.87
CA ARG A 97 -31.26 14.65 -9.89
C ARG A 97 -29.91 15.37 -9.91
N ARG A 98 -29.88 16.65 -9.56
CA ARG A 98 -28.62 17.41 -9.40
C ARG A 98 -27.83 16.88 -8.19
N THR A 99 -28.50 16.66 -7.06
CA THR A 99 -27.88 16.06 -5.86
C THR A 99 -27.38 14.65 -6.13
N GLU A 100 -28.18 13.77 -6.72
CA GLU A 100 -27.76 12.42 -7.09
C GLU A 100 -26.48 12.44 -7.94
N ARG A 101 -26.41 13.32 -8.94
CA ARG A 101 -25.22 13.45 -9.81
C ARG A 101 -24.00 14.03 -9.09
N ALA A 102 -24.20 14.97 -8.17
CA ALA A 102 -23.13 15.51 -7.34
C ALA A 102 -22.54 14.44 -6.42
N LEU A 103 -23.33 13.43 -6.03
CA LEU A 103 -22.88 12.37 -5.11
C LEU A 103 -22.20 11.17 -5.80
N ILE A 104 -22.47 10.92 -7.10
CA ILE A 104 -21.88 9.76 -7.81
C ILE A 104 -20.35 9.79 -7.78
N GLY A 105 -19.74 10.92 -8.12
CA GLY A 105 -18.27 11.03 -8.18
C GLY A 105 -17.60 10.80 -6.82
N PRO A 106 -17.99 11.54 -5.76
CA PRO A 106 -17.54 11.28 -4.39
C PRO A 106 -17.81 9.84 -3.94
N GLY A 107 -18.99 9.30 -4.23
CA GLY A 107 -19.35 7.92 -3.88
C GLY A 107 -18.42 6.89 -4.54
N VAL A 108 -18.06 7.07 -5.81
CA VAL A 108 -17.08 6.21 -6.50
C VAL A 108 -15.70 6.32 -5.85
N LEU A 109 -15.25 7.53 -5.51
CA LEU A 109 -13.94 7.73 -4.87
C LEU A 109 -13.87 7.06 -3.49
N ILE A 110 -14.91 7.22 -2.66
CA ILE A 110 -15.03 6.54 -1.36
C ILE A 110 -15.05 5.03 -1.57
N GLY A 111 -15.81 4.54 -2.55
CA GLY A 111 -15.83 3.12 -2.91
C GLY A 111 -14.46 2.57 -3.30
N LEU A 112 -13.66 3.34 -4.04
CA LEU A 112 -12.27 2.97 -4.39
C LEU A 112 -11.35 2.96 -3.16
N ALA A 113 -11.49 3.92 -2.25
CA ALA A 113 -10.72 3.94 -1.00
C ALA A 113 -11.04 2.71 -0.13
N ILE A 114 -12.32 2.38 0.02
CA ILE A 114 -12.76 1.16 0.72
C ILE A 114 -12.23 -0.09 0.02
N ALA A 115 -12.30 -0.14 -1.32
CA ALA A 115 -11.78 -1.25 -2.10
C ALA A 115 -10.26 -1.42 -1.96
N ALA A 116 -9.50 -0.33 -1.87
CA ALA A 116 -8.04 -0.39 -1.69
C ALA A 116 -7.66 -1.14 -0.41
N VAL A 117 -8.46 -0.96 0.64
CA VAL A 117 -8.26 -1.60 1.95
C VAL A 117 -8.79 -3.04 1.97
N LEU A 118 -9.98 -3.29 1.40
CA LEU A 118 -10.72 -4.53 1.64
C LEU A 118 -10.70 -5.55 0.49
N LEU A 119 -10.67 -5.08 -0.77
CA LEU A 119 -10.91 -5.93 -1.94
C LEU A 119 -9.79 -6.98 -2.09
N PRO A 120 -10.08 -8.29 -1.98
CA PRO A 120 -9.12 -9.33 -2.30
C PRO A 120 -8.71 -9.22 -3.77
N ARG A 121 -7.40 -9.17 -4.04
CA ARG A 121 -6.85 -9.05 -5.38
C ARG A 121 -5.42 -9.59 -5.44
N PRO A 122 -4.95 -10.04 -6.62
CA PRO A 122 -3.54 -10.28 -6.86
C PRO A 122 -2.75 -8.99 -6.61
N VAL A 123 -1.52 -9.12 -6.12
CA VAL A 123 -0.60 -7.99 -5.88
C VAL A 123 0.80 -8.37 -6.35
N PRO A 124 1.67 -7.39 -6.66
CA PRO A 124 3.04 -7.67 -7.03
C PRO A 124 3.82 -8.19 -5.83
N ARG A 125 4.60 -9.26 -6.03
CA ARG A 125 5.45 -9.89 -5.00
C ARG A 125 6.92 -9.62 -5.30
N LEU A 126 7.75 -9.51 -4.27
CA LEU A 126 9.19 -9.49 -4.46
C LEU A 126 9.67 -10.85 -4.97
N THR A 127 10.61 -10.80 -5.90
CA THR A 127 11.44 -11.95 -6.30
C THR A 127 12.88 -11.50 -6.34
N THR A 128 13.78 -12.34 -5.83
CA THR A 128 15.21 -12.08 -5.74
C THR A 128 15.99 -13.16 -6.49
N ALA A 129 17.26 -12.91 -6.79
CA ALA A 129 18.19 -13.97 -7.21
C ALA A 129 18.35 -15.03 -6.10
N GLU A 130 18.68 -16.28 -6.47
CA GLU A 130 18.72 -17.43 -5.56
C GLU A 130 19.63 -17.22 -4.33
N ASP A 131 20.73 -16.49 -4.47
CA ASP A 131 21.70 -16.25 -3.40
C ASP A 131 21.57 -14.87 -2.71
N ALA A 132 20.46 -14.15 -2.93
CA ALA A 132 20.33 -12.77 -2.45
C ALA A 132 20.18 -12.65 -0.92
N GLY A 133 19.65 -13.67 -0.26
CA GLY A 133 19.31 -13.71 1.16
C GLY A 133 17.83 -14.01 1.41
N THR A 134 17.41 -13.98 2.67
CA THR A 134 16.03 -14.27 3.09
C THR A 134 15.18 -13.01 3.05
N VAL A 135 13.98 -13.07 2.48
CA VAL A 135 13.03 -11.95 2.46
C VAL A 135 12.21 -11.91 3.76
N ILE A 136 12.49 -10.95 4.63
CA ILE A 136 11.95 -10.87 5.99
C ILE A 136 11.17 -9.57 6.21
N ASP A 137 10.03 -9.65 6.88
CA ASP A 137 9.40 -8.48 7.51
C ASP A 137 9.72 -8.42 9.01
N TYR A 138 10.09 -7.24 9.49
CA TYR A 138 10.56 -7.05 10.87
C TYR A 138 9.45 -6.57 11.82
N HIS A 139 8.29 -6.18 11.29
CA HIS A 139 7.25 -5.57 12.10
C HIS A 139 5.87 -5.82 11.48
N ALA A 140 5.09 -6.68 12.14
CA ALA A 140 3.72 -6.96 11.76
C ALA A 140 2.87 -7.44 12.94
N HIS A 141 1.56 -7.24 12.83
CA HIS A 141 0.60 -7.46 13.90
C HIS A 141 -0.44 -8.52 13.54
N THR A 142 -0.97 -9.18 14.57
CA THR A 142 -2.15 -10.03 14.50
C THR A 142 -3.34 -9.35 15.19
N SER A 143 -4.48 -10.03 15.24
CA SER A 143 -5.62 -9.60 16.07
C SER A 143 -5.39 -9.71 17.58
N ALA A 144 -4.21 -10.15 18.03
CA ALA A 144 -3.83 -10.09 19.44
C ALA A 144 -3.41 -8.67 19.86
N SER A 145 -2.91 -7.85 18.92
CA SER A 145 -2.76 -6.41 19.12
C SER A 145 -4.11 -5.69 19.24
N HIS A 146 -4.16 -4.60 20.01
CA HIS A 146 -5.40 -3.85 20.24
C HIS A 146 -5.97 -3.18 18.98
N ASP A 147 -5.14 -2.93 17.97
CA ASP A 147 -5.44 -2.28 16.70
C ASP A 147 -5.29 -3.23 15.50
N GLY A 148 -4.99 -4.50 15.77
CA GLY A 148 -5.08 -5.57 14.79
C GLY A 148 -6.52 -5.73 14.32
N ARG A 149 -6.71 -5.90 13.01
CA ARG A 149 -8.03 -6.16 12.44
C ARG A 149 -8.68 -7.38 13.10
N PRO A 150 -9.96 -7.32 13.51
CA PRO A 150 -10.65 -8.48 14.06
C PRO A 150 -10.57 -9.71 13.16
N GLY A 151 -10.17 -10.84 13.74
CA GLY A 151 -10.00 -12.11 13.05
C GLY A 151 -8.77 -12.19 12.15
N TRP A 152 -7.80 -11.27 12.25
CA TRP A 152 -6.50 -11.33 11.60
C TRP A 152 -5.54 -12.28 12.33
N SER A 153 -5.71 -13.58 12.09
CA SER A 153 -4.90 -14.63 12.73
C SER A 153 -3.48 -14.74 12.16
N LEU A 154 -2.60 -15.45 12.88
CA LEU A 154 -1.25 -15.82 12.42
C LEU A 154 -1.24 -16.46 11.03
N ALA A 155 -2.20 -17.36 10.72
CA ALA A 155 -2.31 -17.95 9.39
C ALA A 155 -2.61 -16.92 8.30
N LYS A 156 -3.51 -15.96 8.56
CA LYS A 156 -3.84 -14.90 7.60
C LYS A 156 -2.69 -13.92 7.41
N LEU A 157 -1.95 -13.65 8.48
CA LEU A 157 -0.71 -12.89 8.44
C LEU A 157 0.31 -13.57 7.52
N ALA A 158 0.58 -14.87 7.74
CA ALA A 158 1.48 -15.66 6.91
C ALA A 158 1.06 -15.65 5.43
N ASP A 159 -0.22 -15.91 5.14
CA ASP A 159 -0.75 -15.93 3.77
C ASP A 159 -0.69 -14.56 3.09
N TRP A 160 -0.82 -13.48 3.84
CA TRP A 160 -0.63 -12.14 3.30
C TRP A 160 0.83 -11.91 2.92
N HIS A 161 1.76 -12.23 3.81
CA HIS A 161 3.20 -12.07 3.58
C HIS A 161 3.71 -12.95 2.43
N ALA A 162 3.31 -14.22 2.38
CA ALA A 162 3.64 -15.14 1.30
C ALA A 162 3.24 -14.59 -0.08
N ARG A 163 2.06 -13.95 -0.16
CA ARG A 163 1.58 -13.31 -1.40
C ARG A 163 2.38 -12.07 -1.82
N GLN A 164 3.12 -11.44 -0.91
CA GLN A 164 4.06 -10.35 -1.24
C GLN A 164 5.48 -10.85 -1.53
N GLY A 165 5.75 -12.14 -1.42
CA GLY A 165 7.09 -12.71 -1.60
C GLY A 165 7.99 -12.67 -0.37
N PHE A 166 7.43 -12.51 0.83
CA PHE A 166 8.17 -12.76 2.08
C PHE A 166 8.33 -14.26 2.32
N GLU A 167 9.40 -14.61 3.02
CA GLU A 167 9.74 -15.98 3.43
C GLU A 167 9.68 -16.13 4.97
N ALA A 168 9.79 -15.01 5.69
CA ALA A 168 9.56 -14.94 7.12
C ALA A 168 8.98 -13.58 7.54
N THR A 169 8.33 -13.55 8.71
CA THR A 169 7.95 -12.30 9.40
C THR A 169 8.13 -12.47 10.89
N TYR A 170 8.64 -11.42 11.54
CA TYR A 170 8.52 -11.27 12.99
C TYR A 170 7.07 -10.92 13.33
N VAL A 171 6.51 -11.57 14.35
CA VAL A 171 5.20 -11.21 14.91
C VAL A 171 5.46 -10.32 16.11
N THR A 172 5.06 -9.06 16.01
CA THR A 172 5.45 -8.01 16.96
C THR A 172 4.21 -7.35 17.54
N ASP A 173 3.29 -8.16 18.05
CA ASP A 173 2.05 -7.65 18.63
C ASP A 173 2.33 -6.67 19.78
N HIS A 174 1.46 -5.68 19.95
CA HIS A 174 1.64 -4.63 20.96
C HIS A 174 1.68 -5.24 22.37
N ASN A 175 2.86 -5.18 22.99
CA ASN A 175 3.12 -5.60 24.38
C ASN A 175 2.78 -7.06 24.68
N LEU A 176 2.69 -7.89 23.63
CA LEU A 176 2.33 -9.30 23.70
C LEU A 176 3.44 -10.08 23.00
N VAL A 177 4.21 -10.83 23.77
CA VAL A 177 5.33 -11.62 23.26
C VAL A 177 4.78 -12.79 22.45
N TYR A 178 5.20 -12.88 21.19
CA TYR A 178 5.10 -14.10 20.40
C TYR A 178 6.40 -14.89 20.55
N ASP A 179 6.33 -16.10 21.06
CA ASP A 179 7.49 -16.96 21.38
C ASP A 179 7.81 -17.97 20.27
N GLY A 180 7.07 -17.96 19.16
CA GLY A 180 7.24 -18.92 18.06
C GLY A 180 6.63 -20.31 18.30
N SER A 181 5.93 -20.54 19.42
CA SER A 181 5.38 -21.86 19.78
C SER A 181 4.03 -22.19 19.11
N LEU A 182 3.36 -21.20 18.50
CA LEU A 182 2.00 -21.32 17.97
C LEU A 182 1.85 -21.24 16.41
N PRO A 183 2.82 -21.59 15.55
CA PRO A 183 2.57 -21.56 14.11
C PRO A 183 1.51 -22.62 13.77
N PRO A 184 0.37 -22.24 13.15
CA PRO A 184 -0.60 -23.22 12.68
C PRO A 184 0.07 -24.21 11.71
N PRO A 185 -0.31 -25.50 11.72
CA PRO A 185 0.14 -26.45 10.70
C PRO A 185 -0.16 -25.91 9.30
N GLY A 186 0.80 -25.99 8.39
CA GLY A 186 0.64 -25.50 7.01
C GLY A 186 0.76 -23.98 6.86
N THR A 187 1.43 -23.29 7.78
CA THR A 187 1.83 -21.89 7.60
C THR A 187 2.71 -21.73 6.35
N SER A 188 2.41 -20.72 5.54
CA SER A 188 3.01 -20.51 4.23
C SER A 188 4.42 -19.90 4.28
N ILE A 189 4.81 -19.32 5.43
CA ILE A 189 6.12 -18.71 5.71
C ILE A 189 6.52 -18.94 7.17
N SER A 190 7.77 -18.68 7.52
CA SER A 190 8.24 -18.75 8.91
C SER A 190 7.71 -17.57 9.74
N LEU A 191 7.15 -17.86 10.92
CA LEU A 191 6.74 -16.85 11.90
C LEU A 191 7.78 -16.79 13.01
N LEU A 192 8.41 -15.63 13.20
CA LEU A 192 9.56 -15.43 14.08
C LEU A 192 9.15 -14.70 15.37
N PRO A 193 9.80 -15.00 16.51
CA PRO A 193 9.44 -14.45 17.82
C PRO A 193 9.77 -12.96 17.94
N GLY A 194 8.85 -12.20 18.52
CA GLY A 194 9.00 -10.76 18.72
C GLY A 194 7.86 -10.12 19.51
N VAL A 195 7.96 -8.81 19.71
CA VAL A 195 6.99 -7.95 20.39
C VAL A 195 7.26 -6.50 20.03
N GLU A 196 6.23 -5.67 19.96
CA GLU A 196 6.41 -4.22 19.93
C GLU A 196 6.04 -3.62 21.30
N TRP A 197 7.04 -3.09 22.01
CA TRP A 197 6.85 -2.44 23.31
C TRP A 197 6.41 -0.99 23.14
N SER A 198 5.19 -0.68 23.59
CA SER A 198 4.70 0.70 23.66
C SER A 198 5.17 1.35 24.98
N VAL A 199 6.20 2.17 24.92
CA VAL A 199 6.80 2.89 26.06
C VAL A 199 6.58 4.40 25.93
N TYR A 200 7.33 5.23 26.66
CA TYR A 200 7.09 6.68 26.67
C TYR A 200 7.21 7.32 25.28
N ARG A 201 6.05 7.51 24.62
CA ARG A 201 5.91 8.12 23.28
C ARG A 201 6.83 7.48 22.22
N GLN A 202 7.21 6.23 22.46
CA GLN A 202 8.08 5.46 21.59
C GLN A 202 7.57 4.03 21.53
N HIS A 203 7.66 3.44 20.36
CA HIS A 203 7.54 2.01 20.20
C HIS A 203 8.90 1.40 19.92
N VAL A 204 9.21 0.27 20.56
CA VAL A 204 10.44 -0.48 20.35
C VAL A 204 10.09 -1.89 19.92
N VAL A 205 10.43 -2.23 18.69
CA VAL A 205 10.32 -3.59 18.16
C VAL A 205 11.46 -4.40 18.77
N ALA A 206 11.14 -5.45 19.50
CA ALA A 206 12.10 -6.39 20.06
C ALA A 206 11.96 -7.73 19.34
N ILE A 207 13.08 -8.26 18.84
CA ILE A 207 13.12 -9.51 18.07
C ILE A 207 14.11 -10.51 18.68
N GLY A 208 13.87 -11.80 18.45
CA GLY A 208 14.71 -12.88 18.99
C GLY A 208 14.21 -13.36 20.35
N PRO A 209 15.09 -13.81 21.26
CA PRO A 209 14.72 -14.19 22.62
C PRO A 209 14.23 -12.96 23.39
N VAL A 210 12.92 -12.86 23.61
CA VAL A 210 12.31 -11.75 24.33
C VAL A 210 11.29 -12.29 25.33
N GLU A 211 11.34 -11.79 26.56
CA GLU A 211 10.39 -12.08 27.62
C GLU A 211 9.59 -10.82 28.01
N PRO A 212 8.41 -10.98 28.64
CA PRO A 212 7.62 -9.84 29.09
C PRO A 212 8.40 -8.86 29.98
N LEU A 213 8.31 -7.56 29.68
CA LEU A 213 8.97 -6.50 30.44
C LEU A 213 7.97 -5.68 31.28
N PRO A 214 8.35 -5.21 32.49
CA PRO A 214 7.51 -4.35 33.33
C PRO A 214 7.45 -2.93 32.76
N ARG A 215 6.53 -2.70 31.81
CA ARG A 215 6.46 -1.50 30.95
C ARG A 215 6.45 -0.17 31.69
N ASP A 216 5.80 -0.12 32.85
CA ASP A 216 5.70 1.10 33.66
C ASP A 216 7.08 1.65 34.06
N SER A 217 8.12 0.80 34.04
CA SER A 217 9.52 1.17 34.28
C SER A 217 10.10 2.12 33.22
N PHE A 218 9.56 2.09 32.00
CA PHE A 218 10.04 2.81 30.81
C PHE A 218 9.10 3.96 30.39
N GLY A 219 8.13 4.31 31.25
CA GLY A 219 7.19 5.41 31.04
C GLY A 219 7.65 6.76 31.60
N GLY A 220 6.92 7.82 31.27
CA GLY A 220 7.01 9.14 31.91
C GLY A 220 8.13 10.08 31.46
N SER A 221 9.27 9.58 30.97
CA SER A 221 10.34 10.41 30.41
C SER A 221 11.25 9.65 29.44
N THR A 222 11.99 10.38 28.61
CA THR A 222 12.94 9.80 27.64
C THR A 222 14.08 9.05 28.35
N GLU A 223 14.59 9.56 29.47
CA GLU A 223 15.70 8.94 30.24
C GLU A 223 15.30 7.58 30.84
N ARG A 224 14.01 7.40 31.13
CA ARG A 224 13.47 6.10 31.56
C ARG A 224 13.25 5.18 30.38
N MET A 225 12.72 5.74 29.28
CA MET A 225 12.39 5.00 28.07
C MET A 225 13.60 4.31 27.47
N VAL A 226 14.72 5.01 27.28
CA VAL A 226 15.92 4.45 26.63
C VAL A 226 16.52 3.25 27.36
N ARG A 227 16.20 3.06 28.65
CA ARG A 227 16.65 1.89 29.43
C ARG A 227 16.07 0.57 28.91
N ILE A 228 15.04 0.62 28.07
CA ILE A 228 14.45 -0.57 27.46
C ILE A 228 15.44 -1.29 26.56
N PHE A 229 16.31 -0.56 25.85
CA PHE A 229 17.29 -1.15 24.92
C PHE A 229 18.22 -2.11 25.66
N ALA A 230 18.88 -1.64 26.73
CA ALA A 230 19.67 -2.50 27.62
C ALA A 230 18.86 -3.62 28.31
N ALA A 231 17.53 -3.45 28.49
CA ALA A 231 16.69 -4.50 29.06
C ALA A 231 16.44 -5.65 28.08
N ILE A 232 16.25 -5.33 26.80
CA ILE A 232 16.11 -6.29 25.71
C ILE A 232 17.45 -7.00 25.44
N GLU A 233 18.55 -6.24 25.41
CA GLU A 233 19.90 -6.79 25.23
C GLU A 233 20.24 -7.85 26.28
N ARG A 234 19.88 -7.63 27.56
CA ARG A 234 20.08 -8.62 28.64
C ARG A 234 19.33 -9.93 28.44
N GLN A 235 18.29 -9.94 27.62
CA GLN A 235 17.56 -11.16 27.23
C GLN A 235 18.19 -11.84 26.01
N GLY A 236 19.17 -11.21 25.36
CA GLY A 236 19.76 -11.65 24.10
C GLY A 236 18.93 -11.29 22.87
N GLY A 237 17.91 -10.43 23.03
CA GLY A 237 17.11 -9.90 21.93
C GLY A 237 17.75 -8.67 21.29
N LEU A 238 17.24 -8.29 20.11
CA LEU A 238 17.62 -7.05 19.44
C LEU A 238 16.48 -6.05 19.50
N SER A 239 16.82 -4.78 19.67
CA SER A 239 15.92 -3.66 19.84
C SER A 239 15.98 -2.69 18.66
N ILE A 240 14.84 -2.49 18.00
CA ILE A 240 14.71 -1.64 16.82
C ILE A 240 13.77 -0.47 17.18
N ALA A 241 14.26 0.76 17.03
CA ALA A 241 13.42 1.94 17.20
C ALA A 241 12.43 2.07 16.03
N SER A 242 11.14 2.00 16.35
CA SER A 242 10.04 1.99 15.37
C SER A 242 9.70 3.39 14.84
N LEU A 243 9.40 3.47 13.54
CA LEU A 243 8.84 4.65 12.88
C LEU A 243 7.31 4.67 13.05
N PRO A 244 6.69 5.85 13.20
CA PRO A 244 7.27 7.18 13.16
C PRO A 244 7.61 7.73 14.55
N GLU A 245 7.52 6.93 15.61
CA GLU A 245 7.52 7.47 16.97
C GLU A 245 8.85 8.15 17.32
N TYR A 246 9.99 7.58 16.92
CA TYR A 246 11.28 8.22 17.20
C TYR A 246 11.41 9.52 16.41
N TRP A 247 10.84 9.56 15.20
CA TRP A 247 10.89 10.73 14.35
C TRP A 247 10.02 11.88 14.90
N ARG A 248 8.85 11.55 15.43
CA ARG A 248 7.87 12.54 15.89
C ARG A 248 8.13 13.02 17.31
N ASN A 249 8.67 12.16 18.18
CA ASN A 249 8.75 12.44 19.61
C ASN A 249 10.18 12.48 20.15
N HIS A 250 11.16 11.87 19.48
CA HIS A 250 12.51 11.64 20.02
C HIS A 250 13.63 11.99 19.01
N TRP A 251 13.35 12.88 18.05
CA TRP A 251 14.30 13.19 16.97
C TRP A 251 15.62 13.76 17.50
N ASP A 252 15.54 14.59 18.53
CA ASP A 252 16.71 15.21 19.15
C ASP A 252 17.41 14.27 20.15
N ASP A 253 16.80 13.12 20.45
CA ASP A 253 17.28 12.13 21.42
C ASP A 253 17.91 10.88 20.76
N LEU A 254 18.04 10.85 19.43
CA LEU A 254 18.58 9.66 18.74
C LEU A 254 19.99 9.29 19.20
N GLY A 255 20.83 10.26 19.57
CA GLY A 255 22.13 9.99 20.17
C GLY A 255 22.01 9.26 21.52
N ALA A 256 21.00 9.57 22.33
CA ALA A 256 20.74 8.87 23.58
C ALA A 256 20.28 7.42 23.36
N PHE A 257 19.58 7.14 22.25
CA PHE A 257 19.21 5.77 21.89
C PHE A 257 20.47 4.94 21.59
N VAL A 258 21.41 5.49 20.81
CA VAL A 258 22.69 4.84 20.51
C VAL A 258 23.49 4.59 21.78
N VAL A 259 23.64 5.59 22.65
CA VAL A 259 24.36 5.44 23.93
C VAL A 259 23.71 4.40 24.84
N ALA A 260 22.39 4.26 24.78
CA ALA A 260 21.63 3.30 25.58
C ALA A 260 21.60 1.88 24.97
N GLY A 261 22.22 1.67 23.80
CA GLY A 261 22.38 0.36 23.18
C GLY A 261 21.24 -0.06 22.26
N VAL A 262 20.59 0.88 21.54
CA VAL A 262 19.66 0.49 20.47
C VAL A 262 20.41 -0.30 19.38
N ASP A 263 19.81 -1.37 18.87
CA ASP A 263 20.44 -2.22 17.85
C ASP A 263 20.14 -1.76 16.43
N GLY A 264 19.04 -1.02 16.22
CA GLY A 264 18.67 -0.54 14.90
C GLY A 264 17.52 0.44 14.82
N PHE A 265 17.25 0.86 13.58
CA PHE A 265 16.17 1.79 13.25
C PHE A 265 15.33 1.28 12.09
N GLU A 266 14.01 1.46 12.18
CA GLU A 266 13.17 1.46 10.99
C GLU A 266 13.47 2.69 10.14
N ILE A 267 13.69 2.53 8.84
CA ILE A 267 13.96 3.63 7.89
C ILE A 267 12.83 3.82 6.86
N VAL A 268 11.96 2.82 6.74
CA VAL A 268 10.76 2.81 5.91
C VAL A 268 9.69 2.02 6.65
N ASN A 269 8.52 2.59 6.83
CA ASN A 269 7.38 1.89 7.45
C ASN A 269 6.11 2.22 6.65
N CYS A 270 5.31 1.20 6.33
CA CYS A 270 4.14 1.34 5.46
C CYS A 270 2.88 1.87 6.16
N ALA A 271 2.91 2.08 7.47
CA ALA A 271 1.84 2.77 8.17
C ALA A 271 1.64 4.18 7.60
N PRO A 272 0.39 4.64 7.37
CA PRO A 272 0.12 5.97 6.81
C PRO A 272 0.76 7.12 7.60
N LYS A 273 0.94 6.97 8.92
CA LYS A 273 1.63 7.95 9.76
C LYS A 273 3.13 8.03 9.48
N ALA A 274 3.76 6.92 9.09
CA ALA A 274 5.20 6.79 8.85
C ALA A 274 5.59 7.08 7.40
N LEU A 275 4.69 6.90 6.43
CA LEU A 275 4.93 7.26 5.03
C LEU A 275 5.28 8.75 4.84
N ALA A 276 4.96 9.62 5.80
CA ALA A 276 5.38 11.02 5.78
C ALA A 276 6.86 11.24 6.11
N PHE A 277 7.64 10.20 6.45
CA PHE A 277 9.04 10.33 6.84
C PHE A 277 9.91 10.80 5.65
N PRO A 278 10.50 12.01 5.71
CA PRO A 278 11.15 12.63 4.56
C PRO A 278 12.52 12.02 4.29
N THR A 279 12.93 12.05 3.01
CA THR A 279 14.20 11.49 2.56
C THR A 279 15.42 12.11 3.26
N GLU A 280 15.39 13.41 3.57
CA GLU A 280 16.46 14.07 4.33
C GLU A 280 16.65 13.45 5.72
N ARG A 281 15.56 13.24 6.46
CA ARG A 281 15.63 12.62 7.79
C ARG A 281 15.99 11.15 7.73
N ARG A 282 15.53 10.43 6.70
CA ARG A 282 15.98 9.05 6.44
C ARG A 282 17.50 9.00 6.25
N ARG A 283 18.09 9.91 5.48
CA ARG A 283 19.54 9.99 5.31
C ARG A 283 20.27 10.28 6.62
N ALA A 284 19.74 11.15 7.47
CA ALA A 284 20.34 11.41 8.78
C ALA A 284 20.38 10.15 9.66
N VAL A 285 19.29 9.37 9.69
CA VAL A 285 19.25 8.08 10.40
C VAL A 285 20.20 7.06 9.77
N LEU A 286 20.29 7.00 8.43
CA LEU A 286 21.24 6.12 7.74
C LEU A 286 22.70 6.46 8.07
N THR A 287 23.05 7.76 8.13
CA THR A 287 24.39 8.19 8.54
C THR A 287 24.67 7.80 9.99
N LEU A 288 23.72 8.01 10.90
CA LEU A 288 23.86 7.61 12.30
C LEU A 288 24.06 6.09 12.41
N ALA A 289 23.18 5.31 11.79
CA ALA A 289 23.24 3.85 11.80
C ALA A 289 24.55 3.32 11.19
N GLY A 290 24.97 3.86 10.04
CA GLY A 290 26.24 3.47 9.40
C GLY A 290 27.48 3.82 10.25
N SER A 291 27.45 4.92 10.99
CA SER A 291 28.58 5.32 11.86
C SER A 291 28.72 4.48 13.14
N HIS A 292 27.67 3.76 13.52
CA HIS A 292 27.61 2.93 14.72
C HIS A 292 27.35 1.45 14.42
N ASP A 293 27.41 1.06 13.15
CA ASP A 293 27.10 -0.28 12.65
C ASP A 293 25.74 -0.84 13.15
N LEU A 294 24.71 0.00 13.14
CA LEU A 294 23.36 -0.35 13.60
C LEU A 294 22.52 -0.90 12.46
N LEU A 295 21.66 -1.86 12.79
CA LEU A 295 20.70 -2.46 11.87
C LEU A 295 19.76 -1.38 11.29
N VAL A 296 19.47 -1.50 9.99
CA VAL A 296 18.41 -0.72 9.34
C VAL A 296 17.37 -1.66 8.73
N VAL A 297 16.10 -1.37 8.98
CA VAL A 297 14.99 -2.21 8.50
C VAL A 297 13.87 -1.40 7.87
N GLY A 298 13.13 -2.04 7.00
CA GLY A 298 11.79 -1.67 6.58
C GLY A 298 10.74 -2.47 7.35
N ALA A 299 9.56 -1.87 7.53
CA ALA A 299 8.43 -2.48 8.23
C ALA A 299 7.17 -2.43 7.37
N SER A 300 6.50 -3.57 7.20
CA SER A 300 5.14 -3.55 6.63
C SER A 300 4.14 -2.91 7.59
N ASP A 301 4.37 -3.07 8.91
CA ASP A 301 3.51 -2.59 9.98
C ASP A 301 2.05 -3.03 9.75
N ASN A 302 1.89 -4.28 9.29
CA ASN A 302 0.62 -4.77 8.80
C ASN A 302 -0.30 -5.17 9.96
N HIS A 303 -1.48 -4.55 9.97
CA HIS A 303 -2.54 -4.81 10.95
C HIS A 303 -3.73 -5.58 10.36
N GLY A 304 -3.56 -6.24 9.20
CA GLY A 304 -4.63 -6.94 8.47
C GLY A 304 -5.50 -6.08 7.55
N TRP A 305 -5.08 -4.83 7.35
CA TRP A 305 -5.66 -3.88 6.41
C TRP A 305 -4.78 -3.73 5.18
N GLY A 306 -5.41 -3.42 4.04
CA GLY A 306 -4.70 -3.29 2.77
C GLY A 306 -4.25 -4.64 2.19
N LYS A 307 -3.79 -4.60 0.94
CA LYS A 307 -3.40 -5.80 0.19
C LYS A 307 -1.96 -5.79 -0.30
N VAL A 308 -1.26 -4.68 -0.20
CA VAL A 308 0.07 -4.49 -0.81
C VAL A 308 1.01 -3.88 0.22
N THR A 309 2.24 -4.37 0.28
CA THR A 309 3.32 -3.75 1.07
C THR A 309 4.06 -2.70 0.24
N CYS A 310 4.68 -1.75 0.94
CA CYS A 310 5.54 -0.75 0.34
C CYS A 310 7.04 -1.06 0.48
N VAL A 311 7.41 -2.07 1.29
CA VAL A 311 8.80 -2.37 1.66
C VAL A 311 9.02 -3.86 1.91
N TRP A 312 10.26 -4.28 1.71
CA TRP A 312 10.81 -5.61 2.01
C TRP A 312 12.23 -5.48 2.55
N ASN A 313 12.67 -6.45 3.35
CA ASN A 313 14.06 -6.59 3.76
C ASN A 313 14.62 -7.87 3.16
N VAL A 314 15.79 -7.79 2.55
CA VAL A 314 16.56 -8.98 2.16
C VAL A 314 17.73 -9.09 3.12
N SER A 315 17.61 -10.05 4.04
CA SER A 315 18.60 -10.30 5.09
C SER A 315 19.67 -11.26 4.59
N ARG A 316 20.93 -10.82 4.68
CA ARG A 316 22.08 -11.59 4.17
C ARG A 316 22.66 -12.49 5.26
N PRO A 317 22.77 -13.80 5.02
CA PRO A 317 23.43 -14.71 5.94
C PRO A 317 24.86 -14.22 6.26
N GLY A 318 25.23 -14.21 7.54
CA GLY A 318 26.58 -13.86 8.00
C GLY A 318 26.93 -12.38 8.01
N ALA A 319 26.05 -11.49 7.55
CA ALA A 319 26.20 -10.04 7.73
C ALA A 319 25.67 -9.62 9.12
N GLN A 320 26.27 -8.57 9.68
CA GLN A 320 25.88 -7.99 10.98
C GLN A 320 25.70 -6.47 10.84
N GLY A 321 25.04 -5.87 11.83
CA GLY A 321 24.86 -4.43 11.92
C GLY A 321 24.19 -3.81 10.70
N PHE A 322 24.77 -2.72 10.20
CA PHE A 322 24.21 -1.90 9.12
C PHE A 322 24.10 -2.64 7.78
N HIS A 323 24.98 -3.61 7.55
CA HIS A 323 25.05 -4.36 6.30
C HIS A 323 24.20 -5.63 6.31
N THR A 324 23.54 -5.94 7.43
CA THR A 324 22.68 -7.13 7.57
C THR A 324 21.57 -7.17 6.51
N ASN A 325 20.97 -6.01 6.22
CA ASN A 325 19.79 -5.92 5.38
C ASN A 325 20.00 -5.01 4.18
N ARG A 326 19.38 -5.41 3.07
CA ARG A 326 18.99 -4.48 2.00
C ARG A 326 17.51 -4.20 2.12
N VAL A 327 17.16 -2.92 2.21
CA VAL A 327 15.78 -2.48 2.42
C VAL A 327 15.20 -2.04 1.09
N PHE A 328 14.43 -2.88 0.42
CA PHE A 328 13.81 -2.53 -0.85
C PHE A 328 12.45 -1.89 -0.63
N ALA A 329 12.24 -0.71 -1.18
CA ALA A 329 11.00 0.03 -1.05
C ALA A 329 10.45 0.44 -2.41
N ARG A 330 9.13 0.60 -2.48
CA ARG A 330 8.45 1.20 -3.62
C ARG A 330 8.68 2.73 -3.61
N PRO A 331 9.24 3.32 -4.68
CA PRO A 331 9.46 4.78 -4.71
C PRO A 331 8.18 5.61 -4.51
N LEU A 332 7.03 5.11 -4.97
CA LEU A 332 5.73 5.77 -4.77
C LEU A 332 5.41 6.02 -3.29
N ALA A 333 5.82 5.11 -2.41
CA ALA A 333 5.64 5.24 -0.97
C ALA A 333 6.66 6.21 -0.35
N LEU A 334 7.93 6.14 -0.77
CA LEU A 334 8.98 7.04 -0.27
C LEU A 334 8.70 8.52 -0.60
N LEU A 335 8.13 8.79 -1.78
CA LEU A 335 7.79 10.14 -2.23
C LEU A 335 6.71 10.82 -1.38
N GLN A 336 5.98 10.09 -0.51
CA GLN A 336 4.96 10.69 0.34
C GLN A 336 5.55 11.66 1.38
N GLY A 337 6.78 11.41 1.84
CA GLY A 337 7.47 12.28 2.81
C GLY A 337 8.13 13.50 2.18
N ASP A 338 8.32 13.52 0.86
CA ASP A 338 9.09 14.56 0.16
C ASP A 338 8.21 15.67 -0.44
N TRP A 339 6.89 15.54 -0.33
CA TRP A 339 5.94 16.44 -0.98
C TRP A 339 4.89 16.97 -0.01
N LEU A 340 4.65 18.29 -0.08
CA LEU A 340 3.65 18.97 0.73
C LEU A 340 2.26 18.32 0.58
N PRO A 341 1.50 18.15 1.68
CA PRO A 341 0.23 17.44 1.67
C PRO A 341 -0.78 17.91 0.61
N TRP A 342 -0.95 19.22 0.46
CA TRP A 342 -1.93 19.83 -0.44
C TRP A 342 -1.68 19.54 -1.93
N THR A 343 -0.47 19.11 -2.31
CA THR A 343 -0.14 18.74 -3.70
C THR A 343 -0.63 17.36 -4.09
N ALA A 344 -1.05 16.53 -3.13
CA ALA A 344 -1.48 15.14 -3.31
C ALA A 344 -2.56 14.91 -4.39
N PRO A 345 -3.58 15.78 -4.57
CA PRO A 345 -4.61 15.58 -5.59
C PRO A 345 -4.04 15.47 -7.02
N VAL A 346 -2.92 16.14 -7.29
CA VAL A 346 -2.25 16.15 -8.60
C VAL A 346 -1.06 15.20 -8.63
N THR A 347 -0.25 15.20 -7.58
CA THR A 347 1.00 14.44 -7.54
C THR A 347 0.78 12.94 -7.38
N GLN A 348 -0.25 12.48 -6.66
CA GLN A 348 -0.47 11.03 -6.50
C GLN A 348 -0.84 10.33 -7.81
N PRO A 349 -1.81 10.81 -8.62
CA PRO A 349 -2.06 10.23 -9.93
C PRO A 349 -0.83 10.29 -10.84
N TRP A 350 -0.07 11.38 -10.77
CA TRP A 350 1.17 11.52 -11.53
C TRP A 350 2.22 10.47 -11.15
N PHE A 351 2.50 10.27 -9.86
CA PHE A 351 3.45 9.26 -9.39
C PHE A 351 2.99 7.84 -9.69
N MET A 352 1.69 7.54 -9.54
CA MET A 352 1.12 6.26 -9.95
C MET A 352 1.36 5.98 -11.44
N LEU A 353 1.12 6.96 -12.31
CA LEU A 353 1.36 6.80 -13.74
C LEU A 353 2.85 6.65 -14.06
N ARG A 354 3.75 7.32 -13.32
CA ARG A 354 5.20 7.12 -13.47
C ARG A 354 5.68 5.76 -12.99
N SER A 355 5.04 5.15 -12.00
CA SER A 355 5.40 3.82 -11.48
C SER A 355 4.95 2.66 -12.37
N LEU A 356 4.21 2.91 -13.46
CA LEU A 356 3.74 1.87 -14.35
C LEU A 356 4.88 1.26 -15.18
N THR A 357 4.93 -0.07 -15.21
CA THR A 357 5.72 -0.84 -16.18
C THR A 357 5.11 -0.75 -17.58
N TRP A 358 5.86 -1.22 -18.59
CA TRP A 358 5.34 -1.29 -19.96
C TRP A 358 4.12 -2.20 -20.11
N SER A 359 4.07 -3.34 -19.40
CA SER A 359 2.92 -4.24 -19.46
C SER A 359 1.67 -3.63 -18.83
N GLU A 360 1.82 -2.92 -17.71
CA GLU A 360 0.74 -2.16 -17.08
C GLU A 360 0.28 -1.00 -17.98
N ARG A 361 1.21 -0.24 -18.58
CA ARG A 361 0.88 0.83 -19.54
C ARG A 361 0.12 0.29 -20.76
N ALA A 362 0.56 -0.83 -21.31
CA ALA A 362 -0.14 -1.48 -22.43
C ALA A 362 -1.57 -1.88 -22.04
N SER A 363 -1.75 -2.40 -20.82
CA SER A 363 -3.08 -2.71 -20.27
C SER A 363 -3.95 -1.44 -20.12
N TRP A 364 -3.41 -0.36 -19.57
CA TRP A 364 -4.08 0.94 -19.50
C TRP A 364 -4.53 1.44 -20.88
N LEU A 365 -3.62 1.45 -21.86
CA LEU A 365 -3.94 1.87 -23.23
C LEU A 365 -5.03 0.97 -23.84
N THR A 366 -4.96 -0.33 -23.62
CA THR A 366 -5.96 -1.30 -24.09
C THR A 366 -7.33 -1.00 -23.50
N TRP A 367 -7.45 -0.77 -22.20
CA TRP A 367 -8.71 -0.42 -21.56
C TRP A 367 -9.28 0.92 -22.05
N VAL A 368 -8.41 1.92 -22.27
CA VAL A 368 -8.84 3.19 -22.87
C VAL A 368 -9.42 2.96 -24.27
N LEU A 369 -8.74 2.17 -25.11
CA LEU A 369 -9.22 1.83 -26.45
C LEU A 369 -10.53 1.05 -26.42
N VAL A 370 -10.66 0.04 -25.55
CA VAL A 370 -11.90 -0.74 -25.38
C VAL A 370 -13.07 0.17 -25.00
N ILE A 371 -12.87 1.09 -24.05
CA ILE A 371 -13.90 2.05 -23.65
C ILE A 371 -14.25 2.99 -24.80
N LEU A 372 -13.26 3.48 -25.56
CA LEU A 372 -13.49 4.35 -26.71
C LEU A 372 -14.27 3.64 -27.82
N LEU A 373 -13.88 2.42 -28.18
CA LEU A 373 -14.58 1.59 -29.17
C LEU A 373 -16.01 1.31 -28.72
N TYR A 374 -16.20 0.93 -27.45
CA TYR A 374 -17.53 0.71 -26.87
C TYR A 374 -18.41 1.97 -26.93
N ARG A 375 -17.84 3.16 -26.68
CA ARG A 375 -18.58 4.44 -26.76
C ARG A 375 -18.81 4.92 -28.18
N ALA A 376 -18.02 4.48 -29.15
CA ALA A 376 -18.14 4.83 -30.56
C ALA A 376 -19.16 3.96 -31.32
N LEU A 377 -19.53 2.79 -30.79
CA LEU A 377 -20.53 1.92 -31.41
C LEU A 377 -21.89 2.63 -31.55
N PRO A 378 -22.51 2.62 -32.75
CA PRO A 378 -23.81 3.24 -32.96
C PRO A 378 -24.87 2.59 -32.07
N ARG A 379 -25.61 3.42 -31.33
CA ARG A 379 -26.77 2.96 -30.56
C ARG A 379 -27.97 2.91 -31.49
N ARG A 380 -28.79 1.86 -31.38
CA ARG A 380 -30.09 1.82 -32.07
C ARG A 380 -31.04 2.83 -31.42
N GLU A 381 -31.92 3.43 -32.21
CA GLU A 381 -32.98 4.31 -31.70
C GLU A 381 -33.77 3.62 -30.58
N GLY A 382 -34.07 4.37 -29.52
CA GLY A 382 -34.77 3.88 -28.32
C GLY A 382 -33.90 3.18 -27.27
N GLN A 383 -32.58 3.00 -27.49
CA GLN A 383 -31.70 2.43 -26.46
C GLN A 383 -31.23 3.49 -25.46
N ALA A 384 -31.63 3.33 -24.19
CA ALA A 384 -31.07 4.09 -23.08
C ALA A 384 -29.55 3.87 -22.96
N ALA A 385 -28.83 4.90 -22.46
CA ALA A 385 -27.40 4.80 -22.20
C ALA A 385 -27.13 3.76 -21.10
N GLY A 386 -26.63 2.58 -21.46
CA GLY A 386 -26.26 1.52 -20.51
C GLY A 386 -25.50 0.37 -21.19
N LEU A 387 -25.01 -0.59 -20.39
CA LEU A 387 -24.30 -1.83 -20.76
C LEU A 387 -25.16 -2.83 -21.58
N GLY A 388 -26.01 -2.33 -22.47
CA GLY A 388 -27.14 -3.02 -23.08
C GLY A 388 -26.85 -3.88 -24.31
N ILE A 389 -25.58 -4.12 -24.64
CA ILE A 389 -25.18 -5.00 -25.76
C ILE A 389 -24.76 -6.39 -25.25
N LEU A 390 -24.03 -6.50 -24.12
CA LEU A 390 -23.59 -7.81 -23.59
C LEU A 390 -24.67 -8.54 -22.77
N ALA A 391 -25.51 -7.84 -22.02
CA ALA A 391 -26.43 -8.49 -21.08
C ALA A 391 -27.59 -9.29 -21.73
N ARG A 392 -27.82 -9.15 -23.03
CA ARG A 392 -29.00 -9.74 -23.70
C ARG A 392 -28.75 -11.06 -24.43
N SER A 393 -27.50 -11.44 -24.71
CA SER A 393 -27.22 -12.74 -25.36
C SER A 393 -27.32 -13.91 -24.38
N ILE A 394 -27.10 -13.68 -23.09
CA ILE A 394 -27.09 -14.73 -22.05
C ILE A 394 -28.52 -15.10 -21.60
N TRP A 395 -29.51 -14.24 -21.81
CA TRP A 395 -30.88 -14.39 -21.28
C TRP A 395 -31.97 -14.53 -22.37
N ARG A 396 -31.63 -15.06 -23.55
CA ARG A 396 -32.68 -15.48 -24.49
C ARG A 396 -33.32 -16.79 -24.02
N ARG A 397 -34.43 -16.68 -23.28
CA ARG A 397 -35.39 -17.79 -23.14
C ARG A 397 -35.93 -18.19 -24.53
N PRO A 398 -36.12 -19.48 -24.82
CA PRO A 398 -36.73 -19.91 -26.08
C PRO A 398 -38.16 -19.36 -26.15
N ARG A 399 -38.51 -18.74 -27.28
CA ARG A 399 -39.86 -18.26 -27.55
C ARG A 399 -40.77 -19.48 -27.71
N LYS A 400 -41.81 -19.62 -26.88
CA LYS A 400 -42.89 -20.61 -27.11
C LYS A 400 -43.56 -20.29 -28.45
N ALA A 401 -43.74 -21.32 -29.28
CA ALA A 401 -44.46 -21.23 -30.54
C ALA A 401 -45.94 -20.83 -30.30
N PRO A 402 -46.58 -20.12 -31.23
CA PRO A 402 -48.01 -19.79 -31.11
C PRO A 402 -48.85 -21.06 -31.30
N VAL A 403 -49.85 -21.23 -30.44
CA VAL A 403 -50.92 -22.23 -30.61
C VAL A 403 -51.83 -21.74 -31.75
N PRO A 404 -52.25 -22.60 -32.69
CA PRO A 404 -53.20 -22.21 -33.74
C PRO A 404 -54.60 -22.01 -33.16
N ASP A 405 -55.30 -20.96 -33.60
CA ASP A 405 -56.72 -20.73 -33.34
C ASP A 405 -57.56 -21.86 -33.93
N GLU A 406 -58.38 -22.50 -33.09
CA GLU A 406 -59.50 -23.33 -33.52
C GLU A 406 -60.72 -22.42 -33.76
N THR A 407 -61.18 -22.33 -35.00
CA THR A 407 -62.48 -21.76 -35.36
C THR A 407 -63.61 -22.76 -35.06
N PRO A 408 -64.74 -22.34 -34.46
CA PRO A 408 -65.89 -23.20 -34.22
C PRO A 408 -66.80 -23.29 -35.45
N THR A 409 -67.31 -24.50 -35.71
CA THR A 409 -68.53 -24.77 -36.49
C THR A 409 -69.58 -25.35 -35.58
#